data_AF-A0A7X3X7Q7-F1
#
_entry.id   AF-A0A7X3X7Q7-F1
#
_cell.length_a   1.000
_cell.length_b   1.000
_cell.length_c   1.000
_cell.angle_alpha   90.00
_cell.angle_beta   90.00
_cell.angle_gamma   90.00
#
_symmetry.space_group_name_H-M   'P 1'
#
loop_
_entity.id
_entity.type
_entity.pdbx_description
1 polymer ?
#
loop_
_entity_poly.entity_id
_entity_poly.type
_entity_poly.pdbx_seq_one_letter_code
_entity_poly.pdbx_strand_id
1 'polypeptide(L)'
;MMPVDSPRAQDGELEGEIPVRIPLALLLTLRDLDTPEDPRELEEVDLSLNLRRRLGLSSVVLKQIRRYEEDGGDVRAAEVASLFELVARRVDAPEIFASTGRRITREAFGPGGRVMLRFGWRLIPPGLRRILAWGRAKKIARRLSPSSEIRMAKGLNGLVIRRGLPLLATAAKDGRGCEILSGIIDESFRTYRAAESDVSHPRCETLGEDHCLWVVDATTD
;
A
#
# COMPACT_ATOMS: atom_id res chain seq x y z
N MET A 1 31.95 29.97 -1.63
CA MET A 1 31.62 28.72 -0.91
C MET A 1 30.33 28.99 -0.15
N MET A 2 29.20 28.68 -0.77
CA MET A 2 27.87 28.93 -0.20
C MET A 2 27.53 27.81 0.79
N PRO A 3 26.91 28.11 1.94
CA PRO A 3 26.39 27.05 2.80
C PRO A 3 25.21 26.39 2.08
N VAL A 4 25.32 25.08 1.87
CA VAL A 4 24.19 24.26 1.43
C VAL A 4 23.29 24.11 2.65
N ASP A 5 22.19 24.86 2.68
CA ASP A 5 21.09 24.61 3.60
C ASP A 5 20.56 23.19 3.32
N SER A 6 20.98 22.24 4.17
CA SER A 6 20.31 20.95 4.28
C SER A 6 18.90 21.22 4.83
N PRO A 7 17.82 20.85 4.12
CA PRO A 7 16.51 20.88 4.74
C PRO A 7 16.53 19.85 5.87
N ARG A 8 16.54 20.34 7.11
CA ARG A 8 16.32 19.54 8.30
C ARG A 8 15.07 18.71 8.05
N ALA A 9 15.21 17.40 8.18
CA ALA A 9 14.07 16.50 8.36
C ALA A 9 13.18 17.15 9.43
N GLN A 10 11.93 17.44 9.08
CA GLN A 10 10.97 17.95 10.03
C GLN A 10 10.73 16.81 11.02
N ASP A 11 11.27 16.97 12.23
CA ASP A 11 10.94 16.18 13.43
C ASP A 11 9.50 16.49 13.87
N GLY A 12 8.54 16.31 12.94
CA GLY A 12 7.15 16.11 13.28
C GLY A 12 7.00 14.63 13.54
N GLU A 13 6.93 14.24 14.81
CA GLU A 13 6.48 12.90 15.21
C GLU A 13 5.23 12.58 14.37
N LEU A 14 5.18 11.40 13.72
CA LEU A 14 4.06 11.03 12.87
C LEU A 14 2.80 10.90 13.72
N GLU A 15 2.12 12.02 13.94
CA GLU A 15 0.90 12.15 14.73
C GLU A 15 -0.28 11.59 13.93
N GLY A 16 -1.10 10.79 14.62
CA GLY A 16 -2.31 10.21 14.06
C GLY A 16 -2.41 8.71 14.28
N GLU A 17 -3.61 8.21 13.98
CA GLU A 17 -3.97 6.81 14.13
C GLU A 17 -4.25 6.19 12.75
N ILE A 18 -3.75 4.98 12.55
CA ILE A 18 -3.86 4.20 11.33
C ILE A 18 -4.59 2.90 11.67
N PRO A 19 -5.65 2.54 10.92
CA PRO A 19 -6.37 1.32 11.20
C PRO A 19 -5.50 0.06 11.21
N VAL A 20 -5.62 -0.76 12.26
CA VAL A 20 -4.77 -1.94 12.54
C VAL A 20 -4.68 -2.92 11.37
N ARG A 21 -5.74 -3.00 10.55
CA ARG A 21 -5.75 -3.81 9.33
C ARG A 21 -4.64 -3.44 8.33
N ILE A 22 -4.10 -2.22 8.36
CA ILE A 22 -3.03 -1.77 7.46
C ILE A 22 -1.69 -2.43 7.81
N PRO A 23 -1.14 -2.26 9.03
CA PRO A 23 0.08 -2.97 9.42
C PRO A 23 -0.13 -4.49 9.47
N LEU A 24 -1.33 -4.98 9.84
CA LEU A 24 -1.64 -6.41 9.77
C LEU A 24 -1.53 -6.93 8.33
N ALA A 25 -2.14 -6.25 7.35
CA ALA A 25 -2.05 -6.63 5.95
C ALA A 25 -0.60 -6.65 5.44
N LEU A 26 0.23 -5.70 5.88
CA LEU A 26 1.65 -5.65 5.53
C LEU A 26 2.39 -6.89 6.06
N LEU A 27 2.25 -7.20 7.35
CA LEU A 27 2.95 -8.31 7.98
C LEU A 27 2.47 -9.67 7.46
N LEU A 28 1.16 -9.83 7.22
CA LEU A 28 0.64 -11.04 6.63
C LEU A 28 1.14 -11.21 5.18
N THR A 29 1.20 -10.13 4.39
CA THR A 29 1.78 -10.18 3.03
C THR A 29 3.25 -10.56 3.05
N LEU A 30 4.01 -10.00 3.98
CA LEU A 30 5.42 -10.33 4.20
C LEU A 30 5.59 -11.82 4.55
N ARG A 31 4.77 -12.34 5.46
CA ARG A 31 4.76 -13.76 5.84
C ARG A 31 4.43 -14.65 4.64
N ASP A 32 3.39 -14.30 3.90
CA ASP A 32 2.90 -15.10 2.77
C ASP A 32 3.97 -15.17 1.66
N LEU A 33 4.68 -14.08 1.36
CA LEU A 33 5.79 -14.06 0.40
C LEU A 33 7.05 -14.80 0.87
N ASP A 34 7.30 -14.83 2.18
CA ASP A 34 8.43 -15.56 2.76
C ASP A 34 8.15 -17.06 2.99
N THR A 35 6.89 -17.49 2.83
CA THR A 35 6.47 -18.88 2.96
C THR A 35 6.66 -19.59 1.62
N PRO A 36 7.55 -20.60 1.53
CA PRO A 36 7.72 -21.36 0.30
C PRO A 36 6.47 -22.19 -0.05
N GLU A 37 6.26 -22.45 -1.34
CA GLU A 37 5.14 -23.25 -1.82
C GLU A 37 5.25 -24.73 -1.40
N ASP A 38 6.46 -25.29 -1.42
CA ASP A 38 6.75 -26.62 -0.87
C ASP A 38 7.28 -26.50 0.58
N PRO A 39 6.56 -27.03 1.58
CA PRO A 39 7.01 -27.03 2.97
C PRO A 39 8.37 -27.70 3.21
N ARG A 40 8.82 -28.60 2.33
CA ARG A 40 10.12 -29.28 2.45
C ARG A 40 11.31 -28.33 2.32
N GLU A 41 11.12 -27.21 1.61
CA GLU A 41 12.13 -26.14 1.50
C GLU A 41 12.34 -25.37 2.82
N LEU A 42 11.53 -25.64 3.86
CA LEU A 42 11.75 -25.13 5.21
C LEU A 42 12.73 -26.01 6.00
N GLU A 43 12.82 -27.32 5.70
CA GLU A 43 13.64 -28.28 6.41
C GLU A 43 15.08 -28.35 5.86
N GLU A 44 15.25 -28.11 4.56
CA GLU A 44 16.54 -28.23 3.87
C GLU A 44 17.48 -27.03 4.05
N VAL A 45 17.01 -25.92 4.64
CA VAL A 45 17.72 -24.63 4.62
C VAL A 45 17.91 -24.09 6.04
N ASP A 46 19.16 -23.83 6.43
CA ASP A 46 19.52 -23.25 7.72
C ASP A 46 18.77 -21.92 7.97
N LEU A 47 17.78 -21.98 8.86
CA LEU A 47 16.88 -20.88 9.25
C LEU A 47 17.65 -19.65 9.77
N SER A 48 18.83 -19.87 10.34
CA SER A 48 19.66 -18.80 10.93
C SER A 48 20.37 -17.95 9.87
N LEU A 49 20.76 -18.54 8.73
CA LEU A 49 21.39 -17.85 7.60
C LEU A 49 20.39 -17.05 6.73
N ASN A 50 19.09 -17.38 6.80
CA ASN A 50 18.04 -16.78 5.96
C ASN A 50 17.06 -15.84 6.69
N LEU A 51 17.20 -15.57 7.99
CA LEU A 51 16.36 -14.55 8.67
C LEU A 51 16.43 -13.15 8.02
N ARG A 52 17.54 -12.82 7.34
CA ARG A 52 17.65 -11.60 6.51
C ARG A 52 16.82 -11.64 5.22
N ARG A 53 16.47 -12.84 4.73
CA ARG A 53 15.65 -13.07 3.53
C ARG A 53 14.19 -13.39 3.85
N ARG A 54 13.90 -14.03 4.99
CA ARG A 54 12.56 -14.50 5.41
C ARG A 54 12.05 -13.82 6.69
N LEU A 55 12.12 -12.49 6.72
CA LEU A 55 11.70 -11.66 7.87
C LEU A 55 10.28 -11.98 8.37
N GLY A 56 9.37 -12.31 7.45
CA GLY A 56 7.97 -12.65 7.69
C GLY A 56 7.74 -13.90 8.51
N LEU A 57 8.73 -14.80 8.58
CA LEU A 57 8.68 -16.02 9.39
C LEU A 57 9.35 -15.86 10.77
N SER A 58 9.90 -14.67 11.06
CA SER A 58 10.50 -14.41 12.37
C SER A 58 9.47 -14.45 13.51
N SER A 59 9.88 -14.93 14.68
CA SER A 59 9.03 -15.00 15.87
C SER A 59 8.46 -13.62 16.27
N VAL A 60 9.21 -12.54 16.01
CA VAL A 60 8.79 -11.16 16.25
C VAL A 60 7.63 -10.78 15.32
N VAL A 61 7.75 -11.03 14.01
CA VAL A 61 6.68 -10.73 13.05
C VAL A 61 5.44 -11.56 13.36
N LEU A 62 5.58 -12.85 13.62
CA LEU A 62 4.46 -13.73 13.98
C LEU A 62 3.75 -13.28 15.27
N LYS A 63 4.50 -12.76 16.25
CA LYS A 63 3.89 -12.18 17.47
C LYS A 63 3.15 -10.88 17.19
N GLN A 64 3.67 -10.01 16.32
CA GLN A 64 2.99 -8.77 15.92
C GLN A 64 1.73 -9.06 15.09
N ILE A 65 1.75 -10.05 14.21
CA ILE A 65 0.56 -10.52 13.49
C ILE A 65 -0.54 -10.90 14.49
N ARG A 66 -0.24 -11.79 15.44
CA ARG A 66 -1.22 -12.20 16.47
C ARG A 66 -1.76 -11.01 17.26
N ARG A 67 -0.88 -10.10 17.71
CA ARG A 67 -1.29 -8.88 18.41
C ARG A 67 -2.28 -8.06 17.57
N TYR A 68 -1.97 -7.83 16.29
CA TYR A 68 -2.85 -7.06 15.41
C TYR A 68 -4.13 -7.79 14.98
N GLU A 69 -4.15 -9.12 15.04
CA GLU A 69 -5.39 -9.92 14.83
C GLU A 69 -6.32 -9.85 16.05
N GLU A 70 -5.74 -9.79 17.25
CA GLU A 70 -6.47 -9.62 18.52
C GLU A 70 -6.93 -8.17 18.72
N ASP A 71 -6.16 -7.20 18.23
CA ASP A 71 -6.49 -5.77 18.30
C ASP A 71 -7.53 -5.38 17.23
N GLY A 72 -8.68 -4.81 17.65
CA GLY A 72 -9.76 -4.38 16.75
C GLY A 72 -9.76 -2.88 16.39
N GLY A 73 -8.71 -2.14 16.72
CA GLY A 73 -8.69 -0.67 16.73
C GLY A 73 -7.78 -0.02 15.69
N ASP A 74 -7.33 1.19 16.02
CA ASP A 74 -6.31 1.92 15.27
C ASP A 74 -4.98 1.89 16.05
N VAL A 75 -3.86 2.04 15.35
CA VAL A 75 -2.50 2.05 15.91
C VAL A 75 -1.79 3.36 15.55
N ARG A 76 -0.77 3.74 16.32
CA ARG A 76 -0.04 4.99 16.08
C ARG A 76 0.64 4.98 14.70
N ALA A 77 0.54 6.08 13.96
CA ALA A 77 1.16 6.22 12.64
C ALA A 77 2.69 6.03 12.69
N ALA A 78 3.36 6.47 13.76
CA ALA A 78 4.79 6.23 13.98
C ALA A 78 5.17 4.73 14.06
N GLU A 79 4.32 3.90 14.68
CA GLU A 79 4.52 2.45 14.75
C GLU A 79 4.43 1.83 13.35
N VAL A 80 3.42 2.23 12.57
CA VAL A 80 3.24 1.76 11.18
C VAL A 80 4.40 2.21 10.29
N ALA A 81 4.85 3.45 10.41
CA ALA A 81 6.01 3.93 9.65
C ALA A 81 7.29 3.13 9.97
N SER A 82 7.52 2.78 11.24
CA SER A 82 8.66 1.93 11.63
C SER A 82 8.60 0.55 10.96
N LEU A 83 7.41 -0.03 10.81
CA LEU A 83 7.24 -1.30 10.07
C LEU A 83 7.51 -1.13 8.57
N PHE A 84 7.04 -0.03 7.98
CA PHE A 84 7.29 0.23 6.57
C PHE A 84 8.79 0.47 6.30
N GLU A 85 9.49 1.21 7.17
CA GLU A 85 10.95 1.40 7.09
C GLU A 85 11.70 0.08 7.18
N LEU A 86 11.24 -0.83 8.04
CA LEU A 86 11.83 -2.17 8.15
C LEU A 86 11.67 -2.95 6.84
N VAL A 87 10.48 -2.94 6.25
CA VAL A 87 10.19 -3.64 4.98
C VAL A 87 10.95 -3.00 3.82
N ALA A 88 11.05 -1.68 3.77
CA ALA A 88 11.72 -0.94 2.70
C ALA A 88 13.22 -1.27 2.55
N ARG A 89 13.85 -1.85 3.58
CA ARG A 89 15.24 -2.32 3.51
C ARG A 89 15.41 -3.57 2.64
N ARG A 90 14.32 -4.26 2.29
CA ARG A 90 14.36 -5.42 1.39
C ARG A 90 14.47 -5.00 -0.07
N VAL A 91 15.08 -5.87 -0.88
CA VAL A 91 15.22 -5.68 -2.32
C VAL A 91 13.88 -5.78 -3.06
N ASP A 92 12.98 -6.64 -2.56
CA ASP A 92 11.64 -6.90 -3.07
C ASP A 92 10.55 -6.04 -2.40
N ALA A 93 10.93 -5.00 -1.66
CA ALA A 93 10.00 -4.09 -1.00
C ALA A 93 8.90 -3.52 -1.92
N PRO A 94 9.19 -3.12 -3.19
CA PRO A 94 8.14 -2.66 -4.11
C PRO A 94 7.00 -3.68 -4.28
N GLU A 95 7.34 -4.96 -4.45
CA GLU A 95 6.37 -6.03 -4.62
C GLU A 95 5.57 -6.28 -3.33
N ILE A 96 6.23 -6.24 -2.17
CA ILE A 96 5.57 -6.40 -0.87
C ILE A 96 4.55 -5.27 -0.65
N PHE A 97 4.93 -4.02 -0.91
CA PHE A 97 4.02 -2.88 -0.77
C PHE A 97 2.86 -2.97 -1.76
N ALA A 98 3.11 -3.25 -3.03
CA ALA A 98 2.04 -3.44 -4.02
C ALA A 98 1.07 -4.57 -3.63
N SER A 99 1.60 -5.74 -3.23
CA SER A 99 0.80 -6.87 -2.75
C SER A 99 -0.02 -6.53 -1.51
N THR A 100 0.55 -5.75 -0.58
CA THR A 100 -0.13 -5.24 0.61
C THR A 100 -1.30 -4.33 0.23
N GLY A 101 -1.08 -3.41 -0.71
CA GLY A 101 -2.12 -2.52 -1.21
C GLY A 101 -3.30 -3.26 -1.84
N ARG A 102 -2.98 -4.30 -2.64
CA ARG A 102 -3.99 -5.20 -3.20
C ARG A 102 -4.75 -5.94 -2.11
N ARG A 103 -4.05 -6.48 -1.09
CA ARG A 103 -4.66 -7.17 0.04
C ARG A 103 -5.65 -6.29 0.81
N ILE A 104 -5.22 -5.09 1.21
CA ILE A 104 -6.05 -4.11 1.91
C ILE A 104 -7.34 -3.84 1.11
N THR A 105 -7.20 -3.71 -0.20
CA THR A 105 -8.33 -3.44 -1.08
C THR A 105 -9.30 -4.62 -1.12
N ARG A 106 -8.81 -5.85 -1.30
CA ARG A 106 -9.64 -7.07 -1.30
C ARG A 106 -10.36 -7.31 0.01
N GLU A 107 -9.67 -7.16 1.13
CA GLU A 107 -10.24 -7.38 2.46
C GLU A 107 -11.27 -6.31 2.81
N ALA A 108 -11.08 -5.09 2.32
CA ALA A 108 -12.06 -4.04 2.49
C ALA A 108 -13.33 -4.24 1.64
N PHE A 109 -13.40 -5.29 0.82
CA PHE A 109 -14.64 -5.89 0.33
C PHE A 109 -14.99 -7.12 1.19
N GLY A 110 -15.97 -6.94 2.08
CA GLY A 110 -16.52 -8.06 2.84
C GLY A 110 -17.04 -9.18 1.93
N PRO A 111 -17.25 -10.40 2.47
CA PRO A 111 -17.67 -11.56 1.69
C PRO A 111 -18.93 -11.31 0.83
N GLY A 112 -19.95 -10.65 1.40
CA GLY A 112 -21.19 -10.32 0.69
C GLY A 112 -21.02 -9.24 -0.40
N GLY A 113 -20.11 -8.29 -0.18
CA GLY A 113 -19.77 -7.29 -1.18
C GLY A 113 -19.21 -7.94 -2.44
N ARG A 114 -18.25 -8.87 -2.30
CA ARG A 114 -17.63 -9.55 -3.46
C ARG A 114 -18.63 -10.30 -4.34
N VAL A 115 -19.60 -10.98 -3.75
CA VAL A 115 -20.64 -11.69 -4.52
C VAL A 115 -21.53 -10.70 -5.27
N MET A 116 -22.01 -9.66 -4.60
CA MET A 116 -22.83 -8.62 -5.22
C MET A 116 -22.06 -7.88 -6.34
N LEU A 117 -20.78 -7.56 -6.11
CA LEU A 117 -19.89 -6.96 -7.09
C LEU A 117 -19.74 -7.89 -8.33
N ARG A 118 -19.47 -9.18 -8.12
CA ARG A 118 -19.18 -10.13 -9.22
C ARG A 118 -20.31 -10.25 -10.25
N PHE A 119 -21.56 -10.18 -9.79
CA PHE A 119 -22.75 -10.26 -10.65
C PHE A 119 -23.30 -8.89 -11.06
N GLY A 120 -23.23 -7.88 -10.18
CA GLY A 120 -23.81 -6.55 -10.41
C GLY A 120 -23.04 -5.68 -11.40
N TRP A 121 -21.72 -5.86 -11.58
CA TRP A 121 -20.93 -4.97 -12.45
C TRP A 121 -21.35 -4.99 -13.91
N ARG A 122 -21.86 -6.11 -14.42
CA ARG A 122 -22.27 -6.22 -15.84
C ARG A 122 -23.34 -5.20 -16.22
N LEU A 123 -24.16 -4.78 -15.27
CA LEU A 123 -25.25 -3.81 -15.47
C LEU A 123 -24.79 -2.35 -15.34
N ILE A 124 -23.59 -2.11 -14.82
CA ILE A 124 -23.09 -0.76 -14.56
C ILE A 124 -22.28 -0.27 -15.76
N PRO A 125 -22.54 0.95 -16.28
CA PRO A 125 -21.80 1.52 -17.41
C PRO A 125 -20.29 1.63 -17.14
N PRO A 126 -19.42 1.47 -18.15
CA PRO A 126 -17.96 1.51 -17.99
C PRO A 126 -17.44 2.76 -17.28
N GLY A 127 -17.96 3.95 -17.65
CA GLY A 127 -17.58 5.21 -17.02
C GLY A 127 -17.91 5.27 -15.52
N LEU A 128 -19.04 4.67 -15.11
CA LEU A 128 -19.43 4.62 -13.71
C LEU A 128 -18.57 3.61 -12.92
N ARG A 129 -18.15 2.50 -13.53
CA ARG A 129 -17.19 1.56 -12.91
C ARG A 129 -15.88 2.27 -12.58
N ARG A 130 -15.38 3.10 -13.50
CA ARG A 130 -14.15 3.90 -13.30
C ARG A 130 -14.32 4.93 -12.17
N ILE A 131 -15.44 5.64 -12.12
CA ILE A 131 -15.76 6.57 -11.03
C ILE A 131 -15.75 5.85 -9.68
N LEU A 132 -16.39 4.68 -9.60
CA LEU A 132 -16.48 3.92 -8.36
C LEU A 132 -15.13 3.31 -7.95
N ALA A 133 -14.34 2.82 -8.90
CA ALA A 133 -12.97 2.34 -8.68
C ALA A 133 -12.10 3.43 -8.05
N TRP A 134 -12.10 4.63 -8.64
CA TRP A 134 -11.39 5.78 -8.07
C TRP A 134 -11.93 6.21 -6.72
N GLY A 135 -13.26 6.24 -6.55
CA GLY A 135 -13.89 6.53 -5.27
C GLY A 135 -13.42 5.58 -4.18
N ARG A 136 -13.24 4.29 -4.51
CA ARG A 136 -12.71 3.28 -3.59
C ARG A 136 -11.24 3.52 -3.28
N ALA A 137 -10.40 3.66 -4.30
CA ALA A 137 -8.96 3.91 -4.13
C ALA A 137 -8.73 5.16 -3.27
N LYS A 138 -9.43 6.25 -3.58
CA LYS A 138 -9.41 7.50 -2.80
C LYS A 138 -9.83 7.30 -1.34
N LYS A 139 -10.87 6.50 -1.09
CA LYS A 139 -11.34 6.20 0.28
C LYS A 139 -10.30 5.42 1.07
N ILE A 140 -9.58 4.49 0.46
CA ILE A 140 -8.52 3.72 1.13
C ILE A 140 -7.27 4.59 1.33
N ALA A 141 -6.85 5.34 0.30
CA ALA A 141 -5.72 6.26 0.37
C ALA A 141 -5.86 7.27 1.52
N ARG A 142 -7.05 7.84 1.73
CA ARG A 142 -7.34 8.72 2.87
C ARG A 142 -7.11 8.10 4.25
N ARG A 143 -7.16 6.76 4.36
CA ARG A 143 -6.91 6.06 5.63
C ARG A 143 -5.43 5.75 5.87
N LEU A 144 -4.64 5.68 4.80
CA LEU A 144 -3.17 5.59 4.88
C LEU A 144 -2.54 6.95 5.14
N SER A 145 -3.20 7.99 4.64
CA SER A 145 -2.70 9.35 4.53
C SER A 145 -3.80 10.32 5.01
N PRO A 146 -4.11 10.34 6.33
CA PRO A 146 -5.21 11.14 6.86
C PRO A 146 -4.94 12.65 6.78
N SER A 147 -3.69 13.08 6.97
CA SER A 147 -3.29 14.50 6.97
C SER A 147 -3.08 15.09 5.57
N SER A 148 -3.51 14.36 4.54
CA SER A 148 -3.03 14.52 3.17
C SER A 148 -4.11 15.08 2.26
N GLU A 149 -3.70 15.98 1.36
CA GLU A 149 -4.63 16.51 0.37
C GLU A 149 -4.76 15.53 -0.80
N ILE A 150 -5.92 14.88 -0.91
CA ILE A 150 -6.20 13.89 -1.95
C ILE A 150 -7.26 14.41 -2.91
N ARG A 151 -6.84 14.66 -4.15
CA ARG A 151 -7.67 15.20 -5.25
C ARG A 151 -7.67 14.23 -6.45
N MET A 152 -8.69 14.34 -7.28
CA MET A 152 -8.71 13.66 -8.57
C MET A 152 -8.06 14.59 -9.61
N ALA A 153 -7.26 14.02 -10.51
CA ALA A 153 -6.82 14.74 -11.71
C ALA A 153 -8.02 15.04 -12.63
N LYS A 154 -7.87 16.07 -13.47
CA LYS A 154 -8.92 16.47 -14.42
C LYS A 154 -9.29 15.30 -15.33
N GLY A 155 -10.59 15.04 -15.51
CA GLY A 155 -11.08 13.94 -16.34
C GLY A 155 -11.07 12.56 -15.67
N LEU A 156 -10.82 12.46 -14.36
CA LEU A 156 -10.79 11.19 -13.61
C LEU A 156 -9.79 10.17 -14.20
N ASN A 157 -8.70 10.69 -14.75
CA ASN A 157 -7.61 9.87 -15.28
C ASN A 157 -6.55 9.54 -14.22
N GLY A 158 -6.54 10.25 -13.09
CA GLY A 158 -5.53 10.04 -12.05
C GLY A 158 -5.91 10.50 -10.65
N LEU A 159 -5.10 10.09 -9.69
CA LEU A 159 -5.16 10.48 -8.28
C LEU A 159 -3.96 11.34 -7.94
N VAL A 160 -4.21 12.53 -7.42
CA VAL A 160 -3.18 13.48 -6.97
C VAL A 160 -3.18 13.50 -5.46
N ILE A 161 -2.02 13.28 -4.86
CA ILE A 161 -1.82 13.37 -3.41
C ILE A 161 -0.74 14.42 -3.13
N ARG A 162 -1.07 15.38 -2.26
CA ARG A 162 -0.19 16.47 -1.83
C ARG A 162 0.05 16.45 -0.33
N ARG A 163 1.27 16.77 0.08
CA ARG A 163 1.73 16.84 1.49
C ARG A 163 1.39 15.56 2.24
N GLY A 164 1.42 14.45 1.51
CA GLY A 164 0.50 13.37 1.80
C GLY A 164 1.13 12.12 2.36
N LEU A 165 2.44 12.08 2.29
CA LEU A 165 3.17 10.86 2.50
C LEU A 165 4.13 10.95 3.67
N PRO A 166 3.87 11.60 4.81
CA PRO A 166 4.77 11.46 5.96
C PRO A 166 5.05 9.98 6.26
N LEU A 167 4.01 9.14 6.28
CA LEU A 167 4.14 7.70 6.53
C LEU A 167 4.84 6.91 5.43
N LEU A 168 4.65 7.26 4.15
CA LEU A 168 5.24 6.53 3.01
C LEU A 168 6.60 7.10 2.56
N ALA A 169 6.87 8.36 2.87
CA ALA A 169 8.15 9.04 2.61
C ALA A 169 9.16 8.78 3.73
N THR A 170 8.73 8.59 4.99
CA THR A 170 9.62 8.07 6.05
C THR A 170 9.96 6.62 5.79
N ALA A 171 8.96 5.81 5.44
CA ALA A 171 9.09 4.42 5.05
C ALA A 171 10.17 4.16 4.01
N ALA A 172 10.20 4.94 2.93
CA ALA A 172 11.12 4.73 1.82
C ALA A 172 11.43 6.05 1.12
N LYS A 173 12.62 6.60 1.40
CA LYS A 173 13.11 7.86 0.82
C LYS A 173 13.27 7.83 -0.71
N ASP A 174 13.14 6.68 -1.34
CA ASP A 174 13.24 6.46 -2.78
C ASP A 174 11.90 6.12 -3.45
N GLY A 175 10.79 6.31 -2.73
CA GLY A 175 9.45 6.16 -3.29
C GLY A 175 8.92 4.73 -3.33
N ARG A 176 9.69 3.72 -2.88
CA ARG A 176 9.22 2.32 -2.85
C ARG A 176 7.94 2.12 -2.02
N GLY A 177 7.75 2.92 -0.97
CA GLY A 177 6.54 2.90 -0.14
C GLY A 177 5.27 3.31 -0.91
N CYS A 178 5.40 4.11 -1.97
CA CYS A 178 4.28 4.55 -2.81
C CYS A 178 3.62 3.38 -3.57
N GLU A 179 4.31 2.25 -3.74
CA GLU A 179 3.77 1.07 -4.42
C GLU A 179 2.53 0.49 -3.73
N ILE A 180 2.34 0.75 -2.44
CA ILE A 180 1.10 0.36 -1.74
C ILE A 180 -0.12 1.05 -2.36
N LEU A 181 0.02 2.30 -2.81
CA LEU A 181 -1.06 3.03 -3.46
C LEU A 181 -1.26 2.54 -4.90
N SER A 182 -0.18 2.20 -5.62
CA SER A 182 -0.26 1.55 -6.93
C SER A 182 -1.07 0.25 -6.83
N GLY A 183 -0.77 -0.60 -5.84
CA GLY A 183 -1.51 -1.83 -5.57
C GLY A 183 -2.97 -1.62 -5.15
N ILE A 184 -3.27 -0.55 -4.40
CA ILE A 184 -4.65 -0.18 -4.05
C ILE A 184 -5.45 0.23 -5.29
N ILE A 185 -4.84 1.03 -6.16
CA ILE A 185 -5.47 1.51 -7.39
C ILE A 185 -5.70 0.33 -8.34
N ASP A 186 -4.67 -0.48 -8.60
CA ASP A 186 -4.75 -1.66 -9.46
C ASP A 186 -5.86 -2.61 -9.00
N GLU A 187 -5.86 -3.02 -7.73
CA GLU A 187 -6.88 -3.93 -7.22
C GLU A 187 -8.29 -3.31 -7.21
N SER A 188 -8.40 -1.99 -7.00
CA SER A 188 -9.68 -1.30 -7.12
C SER A 188 -10.19 -1.39 -8.56
N PHE A 189 -9.37 -1.07 -9.56
CA PHE A 189 -9.77 -1.15 -10.97
C PHE A 189 -10.12 -2.57 -11.40
N ARG A 190 -9.32 -3.55 -10.99
CA ARG A 190 -9.59 -4.98 -11.20
C ARG A 190 -10.91 -5.43 -10.59
N THR A 191 -11.16 -5.06 -9.33
CA THR A 191 -12.39 -5.43 -8.60
C THR A 191 -13.66 -4.89 -9.25
N TYR A 192 -13.59 -3.66 -9.78
CA TYR A 192 -14.71 -3.02 -10.48
C TYR A 192 -14.79 -3.37 -11.97
N ARG A 193 -13.84 -4.15 -12.52
CA ARG A 193 -13.71 -4.44 -13.96
C ARG A 193 -13.76 -3.14 -14.80
N ALA A 194 -12.99 -2.15 -14.36
CA ALA A 194 -13.02 -0.79 -14.90
C ALA A 194 -12.04 -0.55 -16.08
N ALA A 195 -11.14 -1.49 -16.36
CA ALA A 195 -10.28 -1.67 -17.54
C ALA A 195 -9.24 -2.76 -17.21
N GLU A 196 -8.42 -3.19 -18.18
CA GLU A 196 -7.08 -3.68 -17.85
C GLU A 196 -6.28 -2.48 -17.34
N SER A 197 -5.90 -2.50 -16.06
CA SER A 197 -5.25 -1.36 -15.43
C SER A 197 -3.74 -1.48 -15.56
N ASP A 198 -3.14 -0.61 -16.37
CA ASP A 198 -1.74 -0.25 -16.18
C ASP A 198 -1.70 1.01 -15.29
N VAL A 199 -1.22 0.83 -14.07
CA VAL A 199 -1.15 1.90 -13.07
C VAL A 199 0.27 2.46 -13.09
N SER A 200 0.40 3.69 -13.56
CA SER A 200 1.69 4.40 -13.54
C SER A 200 1.74 5.44 -12.42
N HIS A 201 2.93 5.63 -11.86
CA HIS A 201 3.22 6.64 -10.84
C HIS A 201 4.25 7.66 -11.36
N PRO A 202 3.87 8.51 -12.34
CA PRO A 202 4.81 9.38 -13.06
C PRO A 202 5.41 10.53 -12.25
N ARG A 203 4.84 10.90 -11.10
CA ARG A 203 5.39 11.96 -10.23
C ARG A 203 5.36 11.50 -8.79
N CYS A 204 6.43 11.78 -8.05
CA CYS A 204 6.57 11.35 -6.67
C CYS A 204 7.22 12.41 -5.76
N GLU A 205 6.57 12.77 -4.66
CA GLU A 205 7.10 13.69 -3.63
C GLU A 205 8.46 13.25 -3.09
N THR A 206 8.68 11.94 -2.92
CA THR A 206 9.96 11.41 -2.40
C THR A 206 11.13 11.56 -3.38
N LEU A 207 10.82 11.74 -4.67
CA LEU A 207 11.81 11.97 -5.73
C LEU A 207 12.03 13.47 -6.01
N GLY A 208 11.44 14.35 -5.19
CA GLY A 208 11.60 15.80 -5.29
C GLY A 208 10.51 16.52 -6.10
N GLU A 209 9.44 15.83 -6.51
CA GLU A 209 8.28 16.47 -7.15
C GLU A 209 7.37 17.15 -6.11
N ASP A 210 6.55 18.11 -6.55
CA ASP A 210 5.62 18.84 -5.66
C ASP A 210 4.43 18.00 -5.15
N HIS A 211 4.17 16.85 -5.77
CA HIS A 211 3.04 15.98 -5.47
C HIS A 211 3.26 14.57 -6.04
N CYS A 212 2.54 13.59 -5.49
CA CYS A 212 2.42 12.29 -6.12
C CYS A 212 1.24 12.26 -7.08
N LEU A 213 1.44 11.66 -8.24
CA LEU A 213 0.41 11.46 -9.26
C LEU A 213 0.40 10.00 -9.68
N TRP A 214 -0.75 9.35 -9.53
CA TRP A 214 -1.04 8.06 -10.16
C TRP A 214 -1.98 8.26 -11.34
N VAL A 215 -1.70 7.58 -12.44
CA VAL A 215 -2.54 7.56 -13.64
C VAL A 215 -2.91 6.10 -13.92
N VAL A 216 -4.13 5.89 -14.39
CA VAL A 216 -4.52 4.59 -14.94
C VAL A 216 -4.80 4.77 -16.41
N ASP A 217 -3.92 4.21 -17.24
CA ASP A 217 -4.15 4.22 -18.67
C ASP A 217 -5.33 3.30 -18.98
N ALA A 218 -6.27 3.81 -19.75
CA ALA A 218 -7.29 2.95 -20.34
C ALA A 218 -6.66 2.37 -21.60
N THR A 219 -6.18 1.14 -21.55
CA THR A 219 -6.05 0.36 -22.79
C THR A 219 -7.43 0.36 -23.43
N THR A 220 -7.53 1.12 -24.52
CA THR A 220 -8.76 1.24 -25.29
C THR A 220 -8.72 0.08 -26.28
N ASP A 221 -9.41 -1.01 -25.94
CA ASP A 221 -9.82 -2.02 -26.92
C ASP A 221 -11.07 -1.52 -27.67
#